data_AF-A0AAV9V3F0-F1
#
_entry.id   AF-A0AAV9V3F0-F1
#
_cell.length_a   1.000
_cell.length_b   1.000
_cell.length_c   1.000
_cell.angle_alpha   90.00
_cell.angle_beta   90.00
_cell.angle_gamma   90.00
#
_symmetry.space_group_name_H-M   'P 1'
#
loop_
_entity.id
_entity.type
_entity.pdbx_description
1 polymer ?
#
loop_
_entity_poly.entity_id
_entity_poly.type
_entity_poly.pdbx_seq_one_letter_code
_entity_poly.pdbx_strand_id
1 'polypeptide(L)'
;MVWWVKPIVVNIIEWVLAGVATIFFLLRFYMRYYGVRGHRPHFTFKFNDWVLTITLLCFYAANACDSATIILINGVDRMNLSPDRKNPLSAYVLLEPDRLRTLLRLLYSSLYPYYGTWWGVKIYILILYYKLVEPMTLPKHRLALHVLTFLVTTTFIAWIGLYIFWCLPVSDNWDVNAMPGNYCVAYFSRIPFVATIGMHAGTEILIFAFPFSFLYIIRRISKHKFYAVTTMFGFGFLGVIISLSRVAYILNSTYTPIIGIINAWGALEQCVGIIVCCLPAFKSLLKRRRNTSVGTSSELVERTFSSNGLHEGSGRSAESGTPSGCASSSWNRSVTDRQSVILRVDSFERMESVREAIEAKSANKEAIPGYEYRSAG
;
A
#
# COMPACT_ATOMS: atom_id res chain seq x y z
N MET A 1 36.81 4.43 7.78
CA MET A 1 36.66 4.51 6.31
C MET A 1 35.31 5.13 6.01
N VAL A 2 35.30 6.43 5.69
CA VAL A 2 34.08 7.13 5.25
C VAL A 2 33.79 6.63 3.84
N TRP A 3 32.69 5.92 3.63
CA TRP A 3 32.28 5.49 2.30
C TRP A 3 31.83 6.73 1.52
N TRP A 4 32.70 7.24 0.65
CA TRP A 4 32.43 8.42 -0.18
C TRP A 4 31.56 8.01 -1.39
N VAL A 5 30.29 7.75 -1.16
CA VAL A 5 29.32 7.57 -2.25
C VAL A 5 29.02 8.95 -2.83
N LYS A 6 29.36 9.15 -4.12
CA LYS A 6 29.08 10.41 -4.80
C LYS A 6 27.56 10.65 -4.86
N PRO A 7 27.07 11.89 -4.72
CA PRO A 7 25.64 12.20 -4.83
C PRO A 7 25.01 11.70 -6.14
N ILE A 8 25.78 11.73 -7.24
CA ILE A 8 25.31 11.21 -8.53
C ILE A 8 25.03 9.71 -8.51
N VAL A 9 25.80 8.93 -7.74
CA VAL A 9 25.59 7.48 -7.60
C VAL A 9 24.32 7.21 -6.83
N VAL A 10 24.06 7.97 -5.76
CA VAL A 10 22.81 7.90 -5.00
C VAL A 10 21.62 8.18 -5.91
N ASN A 11 21.66 9.25 -6.70
CA ASN A 11 20.59 9.59 -7.63
C ASN A 11 20.32 8.49 -8.67
N ILE A 12 21.37 7.89 -9.24
CA ILE A 12 21.22 6.76 -10.16
C ILE A 12 20.50 5.60 -9.46
N ILE A 13 20.85 5.30 -8.22
CA ILE A 13 20.18 4.25 -7.43
C ILE A 13 18.70 4.60 -7.22
N GLU A 14 18.37 5.84 -6.88
CA GLU A 14 16.99 6.31 -6.69
C GLU A 14 16.13 6.12 -7.96
N TRP A 15 16.66 6.49 -9.13
CA TRP A 15 15.97 6.28 -10.41
C TRP A 15 15.81 4.81 -10.77
N VAL A 16 16.81 3.97 -10.50
CA VAL A 16 16.70 2.52 -10.68
C VAL A 16 15.60 1.95 -9.78
N LEU A 17 15.55 2.35 -8.51
CA LEU A 17 14.51 1.94 -7.56
C LEU A 17 13.12 2.39 -8.01
N ALA A 18 12.98 3.61 -8.53
CA ALA A 18 11.73 4.09 -9.14
C ALA A 18 11.31 3.27 -10.35
N GLY A 19 12.26 2.94 -11.24
CA GLY A 19 12.01 2.05 -12.37
C GLY A 19 11.49 0.68 -11.94
N VAL A 20 12.12 0.06 -10.94
CA VAL A 20 11.67 -1.22 -10.37
C VAL A 20 10.26 -1.10 -9.79
N ALA A 21 9.98 -0.08 -8.98
CA ALA A 21 8.66 0.15 -8.40
C ALA A 21 7.57 0.30 -9.49
N THR A 22 7.88 1.03 -10.57
CA THR A 22 6.98 1.23 -11.71
C THR A 22 6.71 -0.07 -12.47
N ILE A 23 7.70 -0.94 -12.64
CA ILE A 23 7.48 -2.27 -13.26
C ILE A 23 6.44 -3.05 -12.45
N PHE A 24 6.57 -3.11 -11.13
CA PHE A 24 5.60 -3.80 -10.26
C PHE A 24 4.21 -3.15 -10.30
N PHE A 25 4.15 -1.83 -10.34
CA PHE A 25 2.91 -1.07 -10.49
C PHE A 25 2.21 -1.38 -11.82
N LEU A 26 2.91 -1.26 -12.95
CA LEU A 26 2.35 -1.56 -14.28
C LEU A 26 1.91 -3.01 -14.37
N LEU A 27 2.74 -3.93 -13.85
CA LEU A 27 2.41 -5.34 -13.84
C LEU A 27 1.13 -5.59 -13.01
N ARG A 28 0.95 -4.94 -11.87
CA ARG A 28 -0.30 -5.00 -11.09
C ARG A 28 -1.52 -4.55 -11.91
N PHE A 29 -1.43 -3.45 -12.66
CA PHE A 29 -2.54 -2.99 -13.52
C PHE A 29 -2.81 -3.98 -14.66
N TYR A 30 -1.77 -4.45 -15.32
CA TYR A 30 -1.85 -5.48 -16.35
C TYR A 30 -2.55 -6.74 -15.81
N MET A 31 -2.14 -7.23 -14.65
CA MET A 31 -2.74 -8.42 -14.03
C MET A 31 -4.21 -8.20 -13.66
N ARG A 32 -4.61 -6.99 -13.27
CA ARG A 32 -6.02 -6.69 -12.99
C ARG A 32 -6.86 -6.57 -14.26
N TYR A 33 -6.28 -6.06 -15.34
CA TYR A 33 -6.93 -5.93 -16.64
C TYR A 33 -7.14 -7.30 -17.31
N TYR A 34 -6.12 -8.16 -17.33
CA TYR A 34 -6.16 -9.48 -17.99
C TYR A 34 -6.56 -10.65 -17.07
N GLY A 35 -6.55 -10.44 -15.75
CA GLY A 35 -6.72 -11.51 -14.75
C GLY A 35 -8.16 -11.92 -14.44
N VAL A 36 -9.18 -11.18 -14.89
CA VAL A 36 -10.59 -11.48 -14.61
C VAL A 36 -11.29 -11.96 -15.88
N ARG A 37 -11.44 -13.27 -16.02
CA ARG A 37 -12.30 -13.88 -17.05
C ARG A 37 -13.73 -13.88 -16.50
N GLY A 38 -14.62 -13.09 -17.10
CA GLY A 38 -16.08 -13.25 -16.94
C GLY A 38 -16.92 -11.99 -16.71
N HIS A 39 -16.34 -10.85 -16.36
CA HIS A 39 -17.07 -9.57 -16.28
C HIS A 39 -16.36 -8.51 -17.11
N ARG A 40 -17.16 -7.69 -17.82
CA ARG A 40 -16.67 -6.64 -18.73
C ARG A 40 -15.56 -5.80 -18.05
N PRO A 41 -14.56 -5.32 -18.80
CA PRO A 41 -13.52 -4.46 -18.26
C PRO A 41 -14.15 -3.14 -17.80
N HIS A 42 -14.58 -3.07 -16.55
CA HIS A 42 -14.96 -1.80 -15.96
C HIS A 42 -13.65 -1.08 -15.61
N PHE A 43 -13.27 -0.13 -16.47
CA PHE A 43 -12.19 0.84 -16.27
C PHE A 43 -12.53 1.83 -15.14
N THR A 44 -13.14 1.37 -14.06
CA THR A 44 -13.40 2.22 -12.91
C THR A 44 -12.15 2.18 -12.04
N PHE A 45 -11.35 3.25 -12.10
CA PHE A 45 -10.27 3.47 -11.13
C PHE A 45 -10.89 3.41 -9.73
N LYS A 46 -10.55 2.36 -8.97
CA LYS A 46 -11.02 2.28 -7.58
C LYS A 46 -10.21 3.28 -6.77
N PHE A 47 -10.81 3.85 -5.72
CA PHE A 47 -10.14 4.77 -4.79
C PHE A 47 -8.75 4.27 -4.34
N ASN A 48 -8.63 2.97 -4.08
CA ASN A 48 -7.38 2.29 -3.74
C ASN A 48 -6.27 2.42 -4.79
N ASP A 49 -6.62 2.47 -6.08
CA ASP A 49 -5.66 2.60 -7.16
C ASP A 49 -5.21 4.06 -7.30
N TRP A 50 -6.10 5.03 -7.07
CA TRP A 50 -5.74 6.45 -7.00
C TRP A 50 -4.72 6.74 -5.92
N VAL A 51 -4.91 6.22 -4.70
CA VAL A 51 -3.96 6.39 -3.60
C VAL A 51 -2.57 5.89 -4.00
N LEU A 52 -2.48 4.72 -4.63
CA LEU A 52 -1.20 4.14 -5.06
C LEU A 52 -0.57 4.93 -6.22
N THR A 53 -1.38 5.40 -7.18
CA THR A 53 -0.90 6.24 -8.29
C THR A 53 -0.35 7.57 -7.79
N ILE A 54 -1.05 8.23 -6.85
CA ILE A 54 -0.58 9.48 -6.24
C ILE A 54 0.71 9.22 -5.45
N THR A 55 0.80 8.10 -4.72
CA THR A 55 2.00 7.70 -4.00
C THR A 55 3.20 7.51 -4.95
N LEU A 56 2.99 6.87 -6.11
CA LEU A 56 4.03 6.71 -7.12
C LEU A 56 4.44 8.07 -7.73
N LEU A 57 3.48 8.95 -7.99
CA LEU A 57 3.75 10.30 -8.49
C LEU A 57 4.58 11.11 -7.49
N CYS A 58 4.26 11.03 -6.19
CA CYS A 58 5.06 11.63 -5.13
C CYS A 58 6.50 11.07 -5.12
N PHE A 59 6.66 9.76 -5.32
CA PHE A 59 8.00 9.16 -5.37
C PHE A 59 8.84 9.71 -6.54
N TYR A 60 8.24 9.82 -7.74
CA TYR A 60 8.91 10.44 -8.89
C TYR A 60 9.20 11.93 -8.67
N ALA A 61 8.28 12.67 -8.05
CA ALA A 61 8.48 14.08 -7.74
C ALA A 61 9.64 14.29 -6.75
N ALA A 62 9.79 13.41 -5.75
CA ALA A 62 10.92 13.44 -4.82
C ALA A 62 12.25 13.24 -5.57
N ASN A 63 12.35 12.16 -6.36
CA ASN A 63 13.58 11.86 -7.13
C ASN A 63 13.92 12.95 -8.16
N ALA A 64 12.90 13.58 -8.77
CA ALA A 64 13.10 14.71 -9.67
C ALA A 64 13.65 15.93 -8.94
N CYS A 65 13.15 16.23 -7.73
CA CYS A 65 13.69 17.30 -6.90
C CYS A 65 15.13 17.00 -6.50
N ASP A 66 15.44 15.78 -6.06
CA ASP A 66 16.79 15.38 -5.66
C ASP A 66 17.78 15.49 -6.85
N SER A 67 17.36 15.07 -8.05
CA SER A 67 18.12 15.29 -9.28
C SER A 67 18.38 16.78 -9.56
N ALA A 68 17.38 17.63 -9.41
CA ALA A 68 17.53 19.07 -9.59
C ALA A 68 18.51 19.68 -8.58
N THR A 69 18.51 19.22 -7.32
CA THR A 69 19.47 19.69 -6.32
C THR A 69 20.91 19.33 -6.68
N ILE A 70 21.14 18.13 -7.23
CA ILE A 70 22.49 17.69 -7.66
C ILE A 70 22.98 18.52 -8.85
N ILE A 71 22.11 18.82 -9.81
CA ILE A 71 22.45 19.69 -10.95
C ILE A 71 22.81 21.09 -10.45
N LEU A 72 22.04 21.65 -9.50
CA LEU A 72 22.32 22.97 -8.91
C LEU A 72 23.62 23.02 -8.11
N ILE A 73 24.10 21.90 -7.59
CA ILE A 73 25.38 21.77 -6.89
C ILE A 73 26.57 21.74 -7.88
N ASN A 74 26.32 21.52 -9.18
CA ASN A 74 27.24 21.72 -10.30
C ASN A 74 28.66 21.15 -10.10
N GLY A 75 28.75 19.86 -9.79
CA GLY A 75 30.01 19.11 -9.72
C GLY A 75 30.86 19.35 -8.47
N VAL A 76 30.38 20.15 -7.51
CA VAL A 76 31.08 20.33 -6.23
C VAL A 76 30.69 19.21 -5.27
N ASP A 77 31.26 18.03 -5.51
CA ASP A 77 31.01 16.78 -4.77
C ASP A 77 31.29 16.89 -3.25
N ARG A 78 31.97 17.95 -2.80
CA ARG A 78 32.48 18.12 -1.44
C ARG A 78 31.74 19.17 -0.62
N MET A 79 30.68 19.79 -1.13
CA MET A 79 29.96 20.80 -0.34
C MET A 79 29.17 20.17 0.80
N ASN A 80 29.27 20.80 1.97
CA ASN A 80 28.38 20.55 3.09
C ASN A 80 27.25 21.57 3.06
N LEU A 81 26.01 21.16 3.30
CA LEU A 81 24.87 22.07 3.37
C LEU A 81 24.69 22.66 4.79
N SER A 82 25.78 22.71 5.57
CA SER A 82 25.79 23.30 6.89
C SER A 82 25.57 24.82 6.80
N PRO A 83 24.62 25.39 7.56
CA PRO A 83 24.45 26.84 7.68
C PRO A 83 25.61 27.54 8.41
N ASP A 84 26.60 26.78 8.93
CA ASP A 84 27.78 27.35 9.54
C ASP A 84 28.81 27.80 8.49
N ARG A 85 29.02 29.12 8.43
CA ARG A 85 29.96 29.80 7.52
C ARG A 85 31.44 29.57 7.87
N LYS A 86 31.73 28.93 9.00
CA LYS A 86 33.11 28.53 9.39
C LYS A 86 33.63 27.35 8.56
N ASN A 87 32.74 26.57 7.98
CA ASN A 87 33.13 25.44 7.14
C ASN A 87 33.46 25.95 5.73
N PRO A 88 34.71 25.81 5.25
CA PRO A 88 35.12 26.27 3.91
C PRO A 88 34.49 25.46 2.78
N LEU A 89 33.75 24.39 3.11
CA LEU A 89 32.97 23.57 2.21
C LEU A 89 31.46 23.88 2.29
N SER A 90 31.03 24.90 3.04
CA SER A 90 29.60 25.22 3.17
C SER A 90 29.01 25.76 1.87
N ALA A 91 27.84 25.25 1.46
CA ALA A 91 27.08 25.78 0.33
C ALA A 91 26.80 27.28 0.44
N TYR A 92 26.70 27.83 1.65
CA TYR A 92 26.48 29.26 1.90
C TYR A 92 27.68 30.15 1.54
N VAL A 93 28.87 29.55 1.41
CA VAL A 93 30.10 30.26 1.02
C VAL A 93 30.43 30.03 -0.45
N LEU A 94 30.17 28.83 -0.97
CA LEU A 94 30.55 28.45 -2.34
C LEU A 94 29.53 28.82 -3.42
N LEU A 95 28.25 28.90 -3.10
CA LEU A 95 27.20 29.19 -4.09
C LEU A 95 26.88 30.68 -4.16
N GLU A 96 26.57 31.12 -5.37
CA GLU A 96 25.95 32.41 -5.64
C GLU A 96 24.58 32.51 -4.93
N PRO A 97 24.20 33.67 -4.37
CA PRO A 97 22.99 33.82 -3.55
C PRO A 97 21.70 33.38 -4.25
N ASP A 98 21.54 33.64 -5.54
CA ASP A 98 20.33 33.24 -6.29
C ASP A 98 20.23 31.73 -6.48
N ARG A 99 21.37 31.08 -6.74
CA ARG A 99 21.45 29.61 -6.84
C ARG A 99 21.21 28.95 -5.50
N LEU A 100 21.76 29.51 -4.42
CA LEU A 100 21.54 29.05 -3.06
C LEU A 100 20.06 29.16 -2.65
N ARG A 101 19.42 30.31 -2.92
CA ARG A 101 17.99 30.50 -2.66
C ARG A 101 17.14 29.46 -3.40
N THR A 102 17.47 29.19 -4.66
CA THR A 102 16.77 28.19 -5.48
C THR A 102 16.96 26.78 -4.93
N LEU A 103 18.18 26.43 -4.51
CA LEU A 103 18.50 25.15 -3.87
C LEU A 103 17.69 24.97 -2.57
N LEU A 104 17.65 25.97 -1.70
CA LEU A 104 16.90 25.92 -0.43
C LEU A 104 15.39 25.75 -0.66
N ARG A 105 14.82 26.44 -1.66
CA ARG A 105 13.42 26.26 -2.06
C ARG A 105 13.12 24.84 -2.54
N LEU A 106 14.01 24.26 -3.35
CA LEU A 106 13.84 22.89 -3.85
C LEU A 106 13.94 21.87 -2.72
N LEU A 107 14.90 22.02 -1.81
CA LEU A 107 15.04 21.15 -0.64
C LEU A 107 13.81 21.23 0.27
N TYR A 108 13.33 22.44 0.57
CA TYR A 108 12.10 22.61 1.34
C TYR A 108 10.89 21.98 0.64
N SER A 109 10.78 22.18 -0.68
CA SER A 109 9.68 21.62 -1.47
C SER A 109 9.75 20.11 -1.61
N SER A 110 10.96 19.51 -1.63
CA SER A 110 11.15 18.07 -1.80
C SER A 110 10.73 17.25 -0.58
N LEU A 111 10.66 17.87 0.60
CA LEU A 111 10.14 17.24 1.83
C LEU A 111 8.73 16.67 1.59
N TYR A 112 7.87 17.41 0.90
CA TYR A 112 6.47 17.04 0.72
C TYR A 112 6.24 15.78 -0.10
N PRO A 113 6.75 15.65 -1.34
CA PRO A 113 6.64 14.41 -2.09
C PRO A 113 7.41 13.24 -1.44
N TYR A 114 8.56 13.51 -0.82
CA TYR A 114 9.36 12.49 -0.14
C TYR A 114 8.59 11.84 1.00
N TYR A 115 8.15 12.63 1.98
CA TYR A 115 7.37 12.12 3.10
C TYR A 115 5.97 11.67 2.65
N GLY A 116 5.33 12.39 1.73
CA GLY A 116 4.02 12.01 1.16
C GLY A 116 3.98 10.57 0.65
N THR A 117 5.09 10.08 0.09
CA THR A 117 5.21 8.68 -0.33
C THR A 117 5.09 7.69 0.83
N TRP A 118 5.73 7.95 1.98
CA TRP A 118 5.63 7.07 3.16
C TRP A 118 4.22 6.98 3.70
N TRP A 119 3.54 8.12 3.86
CA TRP A 119 2.16 8.12 4.34
C TRP A 119 1.19 7.55 3.31
N GLY A 120 1.45 7.76 2.01
CA GLY A 120 0.68 7.14 0.92
C GLY A 120 0.68 5.61 0.99
N VAL A 121 1.85 5.00 1.22
CA VAL A 121 1.98 3.55 1.44
C VAL A 121 1.17 3.08 2.65
N LYS A 122 1.24 3.79 3.79
CA LYS A 122 0.48 3.45 5.01
C LYS A 122 -1.03 3.50 4.76
N ILE A 123 -1.52 4.56 4.11
CA ILE A 123 -2.93 4.73 3.77
C ILE A 123 -3.42 3.59 2.88
N TYR A 124 -2.62 3.21 1.88
CA TYR A 124 -2.94 2.06 1.02
C TYR A 124 -3.06 0.75 1.82
N ILE A 125 -2.12 0.48 2.73
CA ILE A 125 -2.15 -0.72 3.59
C ILE A 125 -3.40 -0.71 4.48
N LEU A 126 -3.76 0.43 5.06
CA LEU A 126 -4.97 0.58 5.87
C LEU A 126 -6.24 0.28 5.07
N ILE A 127 -6.35 0.80 3.84
CA ILE A 127 -7.48 0.49 2.94
C ILE A 127 -7.59 -1.02 2.69
N LEU A 128 -6.45 -1.71 2.56
CA LEU A 128 -6.42 -3.15 2.40
C LEU A 128 -6.84 -3.91 3.67
N TYR A 129 -6.47 -3.41 4.85
CA TYR A 129 -6.97 -3.94 6.13
C TYR A 129 -8.48 -3.74 6.29
N TYR A 130 -9.03 -2.61 5.85
CA TYR A 130 -10.48 -2.38 5.86
C TYR A 130 -11.24 -3.36 4.96
N LYS A 131 -10.63 -3.82 3.86
CA LYS A 131 -11.21 -4.87 3.01
C LYS A 131 -11.11 -6.26 3.62
N LEU A 132 -10.12 -6.49 4.47
CA LEU A 132 -9.83 -7.78 5.07
C LEU A 132 -10.63 -8.03 6.36
N VAL A 133 -10.82 -7.00 7.17
CA VAL A 133 -11.51 -7.06 8.47
C VAL A 133 -12.99 -6.73 8.27
N GLU A 134 -13.83 -7.74 8.10
CA GLU A 134 -15.28 -7.53 7.96
C GLU A 134 -15.90 -7.00 9.27
N PRO A 135 -16.77 -5.98 9.21
CA PRO A 135 -17.31 -5.32 10.41
C PRO A 135 -18.16 -6.26 11.28
N MET A 136 -18.87 -7.21 10.66
CA MET A 136 -19.74 -8.14 11.39
C MET A 136 -18.98 -9.26 12.11
N THR A 137 -17.80 -9.65 11.60
CA THR A 137 -17.06 -10.79 12.16
C THR A 137 -16.07 -10.38 13.24
N LEU A 138 -15.55 -9.15 13.20
CA LEU A 138 -14.46 -8.68 14.07
C LEU A 138 -14.65 -7.21 14.53
N PRO A 139 -15.69 -6.89 15.32
CA PRO A 139 -16.01 -5.51 15.70
C PRO A 139 -14.89 -4.82 16.50
N LYS A 140 -14.23 -5.54 17.42
CA LYS A 140 -13.10 -5.01 18.22
C LYS A 140 -11.89 -4.66 17.34
N HIS A 141 -11.56 -5.50 16.34
CA HIS A 141 -10.45 -5.22 15.42
C HIS A 141 -10.80 -4.11 14.43
N ARG A 142 -12.08 -3.99 14.06
CA ARG A 142 -12.57 -2.87 13.27
C ARG A 142 -12.41 -1.55 14.04
N LEU A 143 -12.74 -1.51 15.33
CA LEU A 143 -12.46 -0.34 16.18
C LEU A 143 -10.97 -0.02 16.25
N ALA A 144 -10.12 -1.02 16.50
CA ALA A 144 -8.67 -0.83 16.51
C ALA A 144 -8.13 -0.30 15.16
N LEU A 145 -8.73 -0.72 14.04
CA LEU A 145 -8.38 -0.21 12.71
C LEU A 145 -8.78 1.26 12.53
N HIS A 146 -9.93 1.70 13.06
CA HIS A 146 -10.31 3.12 13.06
C HIS A 146 -9.34 3.95 13.89
N VAL A 147 -8.97 3.48 15.08
CA VAL A 147 -7.96 4.14 15.94
C VAL A 147 -6.62 4.26 15.22
N LEU A 148 -6.18 3.18 14.56
CA LEU A 148 -4.93 3.18 13.80
C LEU A 148 -4.99 4.14 12.60
N THR A 149 -6.12 4.20 11.91
CA THR A 149 -6.33 5.14 10.80
C THR A 149 -6.26 6.58 11.29
N PHE A 150 -6.97 6.88 12.38
CA PHE A 150 -6.94 8.19 13.01
C PHE A 150 -5.51 8.60 13.41
N LEU A 151 -4.73 7.68 13.99
CA LEU A 151 -3.35 7.91 14.38
C LEU A 151 -2.44 8.18 13.16
N VAL A 152 -2.58 7.42 12.07
CA VAL A 152 -1.82 7.64 10.82
C VAL A 152 -2.17 8.99 10.18
N THR A 153 -3.46 9.34 10.11
CA THR A 153 -3.90 10.63 9.58
C THR A 153 -3.42 11.79 10.45
N THR A 154 -3.49 11.65 11.78
CA THR A 154 -3.05 12.69 12.71
C THR A 154 -1.54 12.91 12.61
N THR A 155 -0.74 11.85 12.54
CA THR A 155 0.72 11.97 12.37
C THR A 155 1.10 12.57 11.02
N PHE A 156 0.31 12.34 9.96
CA PHE A 156 0.52 12.99 8.66
C PHE A 156 0.32 14.50 8.75
N ILE A 157 -0.82 14.92 9.34
CA ILE A 157 -1.16 16.34 9.51
C ILE A 157 -0.16 17.02 10.45
N ALA A 158 0.23 16.35 11.54
CA ALA A 158 1.22 16.84 12.48
C ALA A 158 2.59 17.05 11.82
N TRP A 159 3.02 16.12 10.96
CA TRP A 159 4.26 16.27 10.19
C TRP A 159 4.20 17.46 9.23
N ILE A 160 3.11 17.65 8.48
CA ILE A 160 2.91 18.81 7.60
C ILE A 160 3.02 20.11 8.41
N GLY A 161 2.25 20.20 9.50
CA GLY A 161 2.26 21.38 10.37
C GLY A 161 3.64 21.63 10.98
N LEU A 162 4.34 20.58 11.42
CA LEU A 162 5.66 20.67 12.01
C LEU A 162 6.66 21.35 11.08
N TYR A 163 6.66 21.03 9.78
CA TYR A 163 7.58 21.63 8.81
C TYR A 163 7.13 23.02 8.32
N ILE A 164 5.83 23.25 8.16
CA ILE A 164 5.30 24.57 7.77
C ILE A 164 5.57 25.62 8.85
N PHE A 165 5.33 25.26 10.12
CA PHE A 165 5.45 26.20 11.25
C PHE A 165 6.85 26.19 11.89
N TRP A 166 7.82 25.44 11.35
CA TRP A 166 9.16 25.36 11.92
C TRP A 166 9.93 26.68 11.83
N CYS A 167 9.83 27.34 10.67
CA CYS A 167 10.43 28.65 10.41
C CYS A 167 9.32 29.62 10.01
N LEU A 168 9.13 30.66 10.81
CA LEU A 168 8.11 31.69 10.58
C LEU A 168 8.76 33.07 10.50
N PRO A 169 8.52 33.83 9.41
CA PRO A 169 7.70 33.49 8.24
C PRO A 169 8.30 32.37 7.38
N VAL A 170 7.46 31.65 6.61
CA VAL A 170 7.89 30.49 5.79
C VAL A 170 9.03 30.86 4.83
N SER A 171 9.10 32.13 4.42
CA SER A 171 10.18 32.68 3.59
C SER A 171 11.59 32.53 4.17
N ASP A 172 11.71 32.39 5.49
CA ASP A 172 13.00 32.28 6.17
C ASP A 172 13.72 30.98 5.81
N ASN A 173 12.98 29.94 5.40
CA ASN A 173 13.56 28.69 4.91
C ASN A 173 14.51 28.87 3.72
N TRP A 174 14.40 29.98 2.99
CA TRP A 174 15.25 30.32 1.85
C TRP A 174 15.79 31.76 1.93
N ASP A 175 15.90 32.32 3.13
CA ASP A 175 16.55 33.62 3.31
C ASP A 175 18.08 33.46 3.31
N VAL A 176 18.69 33.99 2.26
CA VAL A 176 20.15 33.98 2.05
C VAL A 176 20.84 35.21 2.67
N ASN A 177 20.07 36.22 3.06
CA ASN A 177 20.58 37.48 3.62
C ASN A 177 20.54 37.51 5.15
N ALA A 178 20.04 36.45 5.79
CA ALA A 178 19.96 36.37 7.24
C ALA A 178 21.34 36.54 7.89
N MET A 179 21.35 37.22 9.05
CA MET A 179 22.56 37.43 9.83
C MET A 179 23.19 36.09 10.24
N PRO A 180 24.53 35.99 10.29
CA PRO A 180 25.21 34.76 10.69
C PRO A 180 24.71 34.24 12.04
N GLY A 181 24.13 33.04 12.06
CA GLY A 181 23.58 32.42 13.26
C GLY A 181 22.05 32.42 13.36
N ASN A 182 21.35 33.18 12.51
CA ASN A 182 19.87 33.23 12.47
C ASN A 182 19.26 32.46 11.29
N TYR A 183 20.02 31.56 10.65
CA TYR A 183 19.48 30.73 9.56
C TYR A 183 18.48 29.71 10.09
N CYS A 184 17.23 29.81 9.65
CA CYS A 184 16.21 28.81 9.92
C CYS A 184 15.94 28.03 8.64
N VAL A 185 16.34 26.74 8.61
CA VAL A 185 16.03 25.85 7.49
C VAL A 185 15.44 24.56 8.03
N ALA A 186 14.14 24.37 7.82
CA ALA A 186 13.41 23.22 8.35
C ALA A 186 13.98 21.89 7.85
N TYR A 187 14.42 21.84 6.58
CA TYR A 187 15.03 20.65 5.97
C TYR A 187 16.23 20.10 6.76
N PHE A 188 17.10 20.98 7.28
CA PHE A 188 18.31 20.58 8.02
C PHE A 188 18.11 20.53 9.53
N SER A 189 16.91 20.87 10.01
CA SER A 189 16.66 20.96 11.44
C SER A 189 16.53 19.57 12.06
N ARG A 190 17.38 19.29 13.06
CA ARG A 190 17.45 17.97 13.71
C ARG A 190 16.16 17.57 14.43
N ILE A 191 15.54 18.53 15.11
CA ILE A 191 14.33 18.28 15.92
C ILE A 191 13.15 17.81 15.04
N PRO A 192 12.74 18.53 13.98
CA PRO A 192 11.62 18.08 13.15
C PRO A 192 11.96 16.77 12.42
N PHE A 193 13.22 16.59 12.02
CA PHE A 193 13.68 15.33 11.42
C PHE A 193 13.51 14.13 12.36
N VAL A 194 14.00 14.21 13.60
CA VAL A 194 13.90 13.12 14.59
C VAL A 194 12.44 12.85 14.95
N ALA A 195 11.63 13.90 15.15
CA ALA A 195 10.21 13.77 15.43
C ALA A 195 9.48 13.04 14.29
N THR A 196 9.78 13.39 13.04
CA THR A 196 9.20 12.79 11.84
C THR A 196 9.55 11.31 11.71
N ILE A 197 10.83 10.97 11.90
CA ILE A 197 11.28 9.57 11.90
C ILE A 197 10.60 8.78 13.00
N GLY A 198 10.46 9.35 14.21
CA GLY A 198 9.76 8.73 15.32
C GLY A 198 8.28 8.45 15.02
N MET A 199 7.57 9.43 14.47
CA MET A 199 6.17 9.26 14.05
C MET A 199 6.02 8.20 12.96
N HIS A 200 6.93 8.22 11.98
CA HIS A 200 6.94 7.25 10.89
C HIS A 200 7.20 5.83 11.40
N ALA A 201 8.29 5.60 12.13
CA ALA A 201 8.64 4.30 12.67
C ALA A 201 7.59 3.77 13.65
N GLY A 202 7.07 4.62 14.54
CA GLY A 202 6.01 4.26 15.48
C GLY A 202 4.73 3.81 14.78
N THR A 203 4.28 4.57 13.78
CA THR A 203 3.09 4.19 12.99
C THR A 203 3.32 2.92 12.17
N GLU A 204 4.52 2.66 11.64
CA GLU A 204 4.83 1.39 10.96
C GLU A 204 4.75 0.19 11.88
N ILE A 205 5.33 0.28 13.09
CA ILE A 205 5.30 -0.81 14.06
C ILE A 205 3.85 -1.14 14.45
N LEU A 206 3.00 -0.12 14.64
CA LEU A 206 1.58 -0.33 14.97
C LEU A 206 0.80 -0.99 13.82
N ILE A 207 1.01 -0.53 12.58
CA ILE A 207 0.42 -1.15 11.38
C ILE A 207 0.88 -2.61 11.25
N PHE A 208 2.15 -2.87 11.48
CA PHE A 208 2.71 -4.22 11.43
C PHE A 208 2.17 -5.12 12.55
N ALA A 209 2.01 -4.61 13.77
CA ALA A 209 1.49 -5.35 14.92
C ALA A 209 0.01 -5.70 14.78
N PHE A 210 -0.77 -4.86 14.07
CA PHE A 210 -2.21 -5.03 13.90
C PHE A 210 -2.64 -6.47 13.51
N PRO A 211 -2.14 -7.07 12.40
CA PRO A 211 -2.55 -8.42 11.99
C PRO A 211 -2.32 -9.50 13.06
N PHE A 212 -1.24 -9.41 13.87
CA PHE A 212 -0.92 -10.43 14.88
C PHE A 212 -2.04 -10.65 15.88
N SER A 213 -2.77 -9.58 16.23
CA SER A 213 -3.83 -9.65 17.24
C SER A 213 -5.00 -10.57 16.85
N PHE A 214 -5.17 -10.90 15.56
CA PHE A 214 -6.29 -11.72 15.08
C PHE A 214 -5.93 -12.83 14.07
N LEU A 215 -4.63 -13.11 13.87
CA LEU A 215 -4.17 -14.17 12.96
C LEU A 215 -4.81 -15.54 13.26
N TYR A 216 -4.95 -15.88 14.55
CA TYR A 216 -5.51 -17.16 14.98
C TYR A 216 -7.00 -17.29 14.62
N ILE A 217 -7.75 -16.18 14.69
CA ILE A 217 -9.19 -16.15 14.38
C ILE A 217 -9.40 -16.32 12.88
N ILE A 218 -8.63 -15.60 12.06
CA ILE A 218 -8.75 -15.69 10.60
C ILE A 218 -8.42 -17.09 10.09
N ARG A 219 -7.40 -17.75 10.67
CA ARG A 219 -7.05 -19.13 10.32
C ARG A 219 -8.22 -20.08 10.48
N ARG A 220 -9.04 -19.88 11.52
CA ARG A 220 -10.23 -20.70 11.79
C ARG A 220 -11.38 -20.40 10.82
N ILE A 221 -11.55 -19.14 10.42
CA ILE A 221 -12.63 -18.71 9.51
C ILE A 221 -12.33 -19.09 8.05
N SER A 222 -11.12 -18.81 7.57
CA SER A 222 -10.77 -19.09 6.17
C SER A 222 -9.26 -19.21 5.98
N LYS A 223 -8.81 -20.39 5.53
CA LYS A 223 -7.41 -20.62 5.13
C LYS A 223 -6.97 -19.64 4.03
N HIS A 224 -7.87 -19.21 3.14
CA HIS A 224 -7.54 -18.24 2.09
C HIS A 224 -7.25 -16.84 2.64
N LYS A 225 -8.07 -16.37 3.59
CA LYS A 225 -7.85 -15.09 4.28
C LYS A 225 -6.56 -15.17 5.09
N PHE A 226 -6.30 -16.28 5.78
CA PHE A 226 -5.06 -16.51 6.53
C PHE A 226 -3.81 -16.31 5.66
N TYR A 227 -3.71 -16.99 4.51
CA TYR A 227 -2.59 -16.77 3.60
C TYR A 227 -2.48 -15.32 3.09
N ALA A 228 -3.60 -14.57 2.99
CA ALA A 228 -3.52 -13.16 2.56
C ALA A 228 -2.84 -12.33 3.64
N VAL A 229 -3.26 -12.53 4.89
CA VAL A 229 -2.72 -11.83 6.04
C VAL A 229 -1.26 -12.21 6.29
N THR A 230 -0.92 -13.50 6.16
CA THR A 230 0.48 -13.97 6.29
C THR A 230 1.38 -13.44 5.19
N THR A 231 0.88 -13.28 3.96
CA THR A 231 1.66 -12.63 2.90
C THR A 231 1.86 -11.14 3.20
N MET A 232 0.82 -10.42 3.62
CA MET A 232 0.95 -9.01 4.04
C MET A 232 1.88 -8.82 5.23
N PHE A 233 1.90 -9.80 6.13
CA PHE A 233 2.78 -9.85 7.29
C PHE A 233 4.27 -9.90 6.91
N GLY A 234 4.64 -10.78 5.98
CA GLY A 234 6.02 -10.89 5.51
C GLY A 234 6.54 -9.56 4.96
N PHE A 235 5.65 -8.79 4.35
CA PHE A 235 5.96 -7.49 3.79
C PHE A 235 6.05 -6.37 4.83
N GLY A 236 5.13 -6.33 5.81
CA GLY A 236 5.24 -5.38 6.93
C GLY A 236 6.50 -5.59 7.77
N PHE A 237 6.96 -6.84 7.90
CA PHE A 237 8.19 -7.17 8.61
C PHE A 237 9.44 -6.62 7.91
N LEU A 238 9.51 -6.74 6.57
CA LEU A 238 10.59 -6.17 5.77
C LEU A 238 10.64 -4.64 5.90
N GLY A 239 9.48 -3.97 5.86
CA GLY A 239 9.38 -2.53 6.07
C GLY A 239 9.96 -2.11 7.42
N VAL A 240 9.49 -2.73 8.51
CA VAL A 240 9.98 -2.44 9.88
C VAL A 240 11.48 -2.68 10.02
N ILE A 241 12.04 -3.75 9.44
CA ILE A 241 13.49 -3.99 9.46
C ILE A 241 14.26 -2.87 8.77
N ILE A 242 13.82 -2.45 7.58
CA ILE A 242 14.47 -1.36 6.83
C ILE A 242 14.45 -0.08 7.66
N SER A 243 13.31 0.28 8.23
CA SER A 243 13.14 1.49 9.03
C SER A 243 13.98 1.46 10.30
N LEU A 244 14.02 0.32 11.00
CA LEU A 244 14.87 0.15 12.19
C LEU A 244 16.37 0.19 11.83
N SER A 245 16.77 -0.40 10.70
CA SER A 245 18.16 -0.36 10.25
C SER A 245 18.62 1.07 9.93
N ARG A 246 17.74 1.90 9.38
CA ARG A 246 17.98 3.33 9.17
C ARG A 246 18.13 4.09 10.48
N VAL A 247 17.24 3.86 11.45
CA VAL A 247 17.34 4.49 12.78
C VAL A 247 18.65 4.09 13.45
N ALA A 248 19.00 2.81 13.41
CA ALA A 248 20.27 2.31 13.95
C ALA A 248 21.47 2.98 13.26
N TYR A 249 21.44 3.14 11.93
CA TYR A 249 22.49 3.84 11.19
C TYR A 249 22.63 5.30 11.63
N ILE A 250 21.52 6.02 11.79
CA ILE A 250 21.52 7.42 12.23
C ILE A 250 22.07 7.55 13.66
N LEU A 251 21.70 6.65 14.57
CA LEU A 251 22.12 6.71 15.98
C LEU A 251 23.58 6.31 16.20
N ASN A 252 24.11 5.37 15.39
CA ASN A 252 25.50 4.91 15.51
C ASN A 252 26.50 5.73 14.70
N SER A 253 26.04 6.70 13.90
CA SER A 253 26.94 7.57 13.15
C SER A 253 27.60 8.59 14.09
N THR A 254 28.89 8.39 14.39
CA THR A 254 29.72 9.34 15.17
C THR A 254 29.94 10.67 14.44
N TYR A 255 29.78 10.70 13.11
CA TYR A 255 29.85 11.90 12.27
C TYR A 255 28.44 12.34 11.86
N THR A 256 28.27 13.61 11.45
CA THR A 256 27.03 14.06 10.79
C THR A 256 26.69 13.11 9.66
N PRO A 257 25.54 12.42 9.70
CA PRO A 257 25.24 11.37 8.73
C PRO A 257 25.20 11.96 7.32
N ILE A 258 25.81 11.25 6.38
CA ILE A 258 25.89 11.71 4.99
C ILE A 258 24.46 11.74 4.44
N ILE A 259 23.97 12.94 4.15
CA ILE A 259 22.59 13.20 3.68
C ILE A 259 22.24 12.30 2.49
N GLY A 260 23.16 12.10 1.55
CA GLY A 260 22.96 11.20 0.41
C GLY A 260 22.72 9.74 0.79
N ILE A 261 23.36 9.23 1.84
CA ILE A 261 23.12 7.85 2.31
C ILE A 261 21.73 7.75 2.94
N ILE A 262 21.33 8.75 3.74
CA ILE A 262 19.98 8.79 4.33
C ILE A 262 18.90 8.81 3.24
N ASN A 263 19.11 9.60 2.18
CA ASN A 263 18.18 9.67 1.05
C ASN A 263 18.08 8.33 0.31
N ALA A 264 19.22 7.68 0.03
CA ALA A 264 19.25 6.34 -0.57
C ALA A 264 18.46 5.30 0.25
N TRP A 265 18.63 5.31 1.58
CA TRP A 265 17.86 4.45 2.49
C TRP A 265 16.36 4.76 2.40
N GLY A 266 15.99 6.03 2.38
CA GLY A 266 14.60 6.45 2.23
C GLY A 266 13.97 6.05 0.90
N ALA A 267 14.72 6.14 -0.20
CA ALA A 267 14.26 5.72 -1.53
C ALA A 267 14.08 4.21 -1.62
N LEU A 268 14.98 3.44 -0.99
CA LEU A 268 14.84 1.98 -0.87
C LEU A 268 13.56 1.63 -0.10
N GLU A 269 13.33 2.30 1.02
CA GLU A 269 12.14 2.13 1.86
C GLU A 269 10.84 2.45 1.09
N GLN A 270 10.81 3.56 0.36
CA GLN A 270 9.68 3.94 -0.52
C GLN A 270 9.43 2.90 -1.62
N CYS A 271 10.49 2.46 -2.31
CA CYS A 271 10.40 1.45 -3.36
C CYS A 271 9.83 0.13 -2.84
N VAL A 272 10.37 -0.37 -1.71
CA VAL A 272 9.86 -1.59 -1.05
C VAL A 272 8.41 -1.39 -0.66
N GLY A 273 8.05 -0.26 -0.03
CA GLY A 273 6.66 0.04 0.34
C GLY A 273 5.68 0.00 -0.83
N ILE A 274 6.06 0.55 -1.99
CA ILE A 274 5.24 0.49 -3.21
C ILE A 274 5.11 -0.94 -3.75
N ILE A 275 6.22 -1.70 -3.80
CA ILE A 275 6.20 -3.11 -4.21
C ILE A 275 5.25 -3.91 -3.32
N VAL A 276 5.32 -3.71 -2.00
CA VAL A 276 4.43 -4.31 -1.00
C VAL A 276 2.96 -4.01 -1.30
N CYS A 277 2.64 -2.78 -1.69
CA CYS A 277 1.27 -2.40 -2.07
C CYS A 277 0.77 -3.14 -3.34
N CYS A 278 1.68 -3.53 -4.23
CA CYS A 278 1.37 -4.25 -5.47
C CYS A 278 1.12 -5.76 -5.27
N LEU A 279 1.71 -6.37 -4.24
CA LEU A 279 1.67 -7.82 -3.95
C LEU A 279 0.30 -8.49 -3.78
N PRO A 280 -0.72 -7.84 -3.19
CA PRO A 280 -2.06 -8.40 -3.11
C PRO A 280 -2.67 -8.79 -4.45
N ALA A 281 -2.35 -8.06 -5.54
CA ALA A 281 -2.85 -8.38 -6.88
C ALA A 281 -2.21 -9.68 -7.43
N PHE A 282 -0.93 -9.92 -7.12
CA PHE A 282 -0.18 -11.09 -7.59
C PHE A 282 -0.69 -12.42 -7.00
N LYS A 283 -1.21 -12.39 -5.77
CA LYS A 283 -1.72 -13.61 -5.10
C LYS A 283 -2.86 -14.29 -5.87
N SER A 284 -3.68 -13.52 -6.60
CA SER A 284 -4.80 -14.07 -7.38
C SER A 284 -4.34 -15.08 -8.46
N LEU A 285 -3.10 -14.97 -8.94
CA LEU A 285 -2.56 -15.74 -10.06
C LEU A 285 -1.93 -17.06 -9.64
N LEU A 286 -1.27 -17.09 -8.48
CA LEU A 286 -0.71 -18.31 -7.93
C LEU A 286 -1.80 -19.35 -7.66
N LYS A 287 -3.03 -18.90 -7.33
CA LYS A 287 -4.20 -19.77 -7.21
C LYS A 287 -4.71 -20.27 -8.57
N ARG A 288 -4.62 -19.47 -9.63
CA ARG A 288 -5.07 -19.83 -10.99
C ARG A 288 -4.18 -20.92 -11.59
N ARG A 289 -2.85 -20.78 -11.52
CA ARG A 289 -1.90 -21.76 -12.11
C ARG A 289 -2.06 -23.16 -11.50
N ARG A 290 -2.34 -23.25 -10.19
CA ARG A 290 -2.56 -24.51 -9.48
C ARG A 290 -3.87 -25.22 -9.83
N ASN A 291 -4.90 -24.49 -10.27
CA ASN A 291 -6.17 -25.09 -10.66
C ASN A 291 -6.18 -25.53 -12.14
N THR A 292 -5.39 -24.88 -13.00
CA THR A 292 -5.22 -25.32 -14.41
C THR A 292 -4.30 -26.54 -14.57
N SER A 293 -3.43 -26.85 -13.60
CA SER A 293 -2.57 -28.03 -13.67
C SER A 293 -3.20 -29.32 -13.13
N VAL A 294 -4.43 -29.27 -12.61
CA VAL A 294 -5.14 -30.44 -12.04
C VAL A 294 -6.29 -30.93 -12.96
N GLY A 295 -6.42 -30.36 -14.16
CA GLY A 295 -7.52 -30.66 -15.10
C GLY A 295 -7.05 -31.03 -16.52
N THR A 296 -5.99 -31.81 -16.67
CA THR A 296 -5.54 -32.31 -18.00
C THR A 296 -5.18 -33.79 -17.94
N SER A 297 -6.04 -34.61 -17.34
CA SER A 297 -5.97 -36.08 -17.40
C SER A 297 -7.35 -36.70 -17.14
N SER A 298 -8.35 -36.34 -17.95
CA SER A 298 -9.66 -37.04 -18.00
C SER A 298 -10.47 -36.57 -19.22
N GLU A 299 -9.83 -36.57 -20.39
CA GLU A 299 -10.52 -36.55 -21.68
C GLU A 299 -9.97 -37.74 -22.45
N LEU A 300 -10.50 -38.93 -22.18
CA LEU A 300 -10.41 -40.18 -22.95
C LEU A 300 -11.12 -41.24 -22.09
N VAL A 301 -12.05 -41.99 -22.68
CA VAL A 301 -13.09 -42.82 -22.04
C VAL A 301 -14.25 -41.94 -21.56
N GLU A 302 -15.32 -41.71 -22.32
CA GLU A 302 -16.28 -42.74 -22.74
C GLU A 302 -17.10 -42.25 -23.94
N ARG A 303 -16.67 -42.62 -25.16
CA ARG A 303 -17.51 -42.63 -26.36
C ARG A 303 -17.82 -44.08 -26.68
N THR A 304 -18.69 -44.74 -25.90
CA THR A 304 -19.36 -45.95 -26.39
C THR A 304 -20.63 -46.21 -25.58
N PHE A 305 -21.73 -46.44 -26.30
CA PHE A 305 -23.04 -46.90 -25.84
C PHE A 305 -23.94 -45.93 -25.04
N SER A 306 -24.70 -45.13 -25.78
CA SER A 306 -26.10 -44.89 -25.40
C SER A 306 -26.99 -45.05 -26.62
N SER A 307 -27.46 -46.27 -26.80
CA SER A 307 -28.57 -46.66 -27.64
C SER A 307 -29.71 -47.09 -26.71
N ASN A 308 -30.89 -46.57 -27.01
CA ASN A 308 -32.23 -47.00 -26.60
C ASN A 308 -32.72 -46.62 -25.19
N GLY A 309 -33.85 -45.90 -25.21
CA GLY A 309 -34.67 -45.59 -24.06
C GLY A 309 -35.73 -46.66 -23.74
N LEU A 310 -36.49 -46.32 -22.69
CA LEU A 310 -37.85 -46.76 -22.34
C LEU A 310 -38.10 -48.28 -22.26
N HIS A 311 -38.25 -48.81 -21.04
CA HIS A 311 -39.57 -49.23 -20.57
C HIS A 311 -39.59 -49.51 -19.06
N GLU A 312 -40.70 -49.07 -18.47
CA GLU A 312 -41.17 -49.20 -17.10
C GLU A 312 -41.78 -50.60 -16.87
N GLY A 313 -41.59 -51.18 -15.68
CA GLY A 313 -42.13 -52.52 -15.36
C GLY A 313 -41.92 -52.94 -13.90
N SER A 314 -43.02 -52.87 -13.15
CA SER A 314 -43.23 -53.31 -11.75
C SER A 314 -42.92 -54.79 -11.49
N GLY A 315 -42.43 -55.12 -10.29
CA GLY A 315 -42.35 -56.52 -9.80
C GLY A 315 -41.81 -56.69 -8.38
N ARG A 316 -42.63 -57.30 -7.52
CA ARG A 316 -42.50 -57.53 -6.06
C ARG A 316 -41.39 -58.52 -5.61
N SER A 317 -41.07 -58.39 -4.31
CA SER A 317 -40.84 -59.44 -3.29
C SER A 317 -39.41 -59.79 -2.83
N ALA A 318 -39.36 -59.94 -1.50
CA ALA A 318 -38.60 -60.90 -0.69
C ALA A 318 -37.40 -60.37 0.11
N GLU A 319 -37.61 -60.49 1.41
CA GLU A 319 -36.76 -60.23 2.56
C GLU A 319 -36.03 -61.54 2.93
N SER A 320 -34.69 -61.53 3.04
CA SER A 320 -33.93 -62.46 3.89
C SER A 320 -32.42 -62.15 3.90
N GLY A 321 -31.83 -62.10 5.10
CA GLY A 321 -30.47 -62.62 5.36
C GLY A 321 -29.29 -61.64 5.36
N THR A 322 -28.84 -61.25 6.55
CA THR A 322 -27.42 -61.01 6.90
C THR A 322 -26.68 -62.35 7.11
N PRO A 323 -25.32 -62.48 7.11
CA PRO A 323 -24.33 -61.45 7.45
C PRO A 323 -22.99 -61.44 6.66
N SER A 324 -22.15 -60.46 7.01
CA SER A 324 -20.67 -60.42 6.92
C SER A 324 -19.96 -59.95 5.64
N GLY A 325 -18.98 -59.04 5.81
CA GLY A 325 -17.86 -58.82 4.88
C GLY A 325 -17.52 -57.36 4.53
N CYS A 326 -16.43 -56.82 5.10
CA CYS A 326 -15.80 -55.51 4.87
C CYS A 326 -15.59 -55.07 3.40
N ALA A 327 -15.75 -53.77 3.09
CA ALA A 327 -14.63 -52.82 2.89
C ALA A 327 -15.04 -51.49 2.20
N SER A 328 -14.53 -50.40 2.78
CA SER A 328 -13.97 -49.16 2.19
C SER A 328 -14.81 -48.09 1.45
N SER A 329 -14.44 -46.83 1.79
CA SER A 329 -14.69 -45.54 1.12
C SER A 329 -16.11 -44.95 1.23
N SER A 330 -16.43 -44.00 2.13
CA SER A 330 -15.87 -42.64 2.26
C SER A 330 -15.54 -42.03 0.91
N TRP A 331 -16.47 -41.34 0.25
CA TRP A 331 -16.26 -40.16 -0.62
C TRP A 331 -17.61 -39.75 -1.25
N ASN A 332 -18.49 -39.06 -0.51
CA ASN A 332 -19.63 -38.38 -1.17
C ASN A 332 -20.15 -37.11 -0.47
N ARG A 333 -19.36 -36.52 0.45
CA ARG A 333 -19.71 -35.25 1.14
C ARG A 333 -19.18 -33.96 0.49
N SER A 334 -18.45 -34.03 -0.63
CA SER A 334 -17.75 -32.84 -1.18
C SER A 334 -18.44 -32.14 -2.36
N VAL A 335 -19.49 -32.75 -2.92
CA VAL A 335 -20.18 -32.21 -4.11
C VAL A 335 -21.36 -31.32 -3.71
N THR A 336 -22.11 -31.67 -2.66
CA THR A 336 -23.21 -30.85 -2.13
C THR A 336 -22.74 -29.54 -1.48
N ASP A 337 -21.52 -29.50 -0.92
CA ASP A 337 -20.96 -28.29 -0.31
C ASP A 337 -20.59 -27.22 -1.36
N ARG A 338 -20.06 -27.61 -2.53
CA ARG A 338 -19.73 -26.65 -3.61
C ARG A 338 -20.97 -26.04 -4.26
N GLN A 339 -22.03 -26.82 -4.46
CA GLN A 339 -23.30 -26.29 -5.00
C GLN A 339 -23.93 -25.27 -4.04
N SER A 340 -23.82 -25.52 -2.72
CA SER A 340 -24.34 -24.61 -1.69
C SER A 340 -23.55 -23.29 -1.58
N VAL A 341 -22.24 -23.33 -1.86
CA VAL A 341 -21.37 -22.14 -1.88
C VAL A 341 -21.66 -21.26 -3.10
N ILE A 342 -21.93 -21.85 -4.28
CA ILE A 342 -22.25 -21.08 -5.49
C ILE A 342 -23.61 -20.37 -5.33
N LEU A 343 -24.63 -21.06 -4.80
CA LEU A 343 -25.95 -20.46 -4.52
C LEU A 343 -25.89 -19.37 -3.42
N ARG A 344 -24.93 -19.44 -2.49
CA ARG A 344 -24.70 -18.38 -1.48
C ARG A 344 -23.96 -17.16 -2.01
N VAL A 345 -23.09 -17.32 -3.00
CA VAL A 345 -22.39 -16.19 -3.64
C VAL A 345 -23.35 -15.40 -4.53
N ASP A 346 -24.19 -16.07 -5.31
CA ASP A 346 -25.22 -15.41 -6.15
C ASP A 346 -26.25 -14.64 -5.30
N SER A 347 -26.62 -15.15 -4.13
CA SER A 347 -27.53 -14.45 -3.22
C SER A 347 -26.87 -13.26 -2.52
N PHE A 348 -25.56 -13.31 -2.25
CA PHE A 348 -24.81 -12.20 -1.69
C PHE A 348 -24.63 -11.05 -2.70
N GLU A 349 -24.31 -11.35 -3.96
CA GLU A 349 -24.23 -10.34 -5.03
C GLU A 349 -25.60 -9.72 -5.35
N ARG A 350 -26.68 -10.50 -5.25
CA ARG A 350 -28.05 -9.98 -5.36
C ARG A 350 -28.44 -9.07 -4.19
N MET A 351 -27.96 -9.33 -2.97
CA MET A 351 -28.21 -8.43 -1.83
C MET A 351 -27.39 -7.14 -1.91
N GLU A 352 -26.17 -7.19 -2.41
CA GLU A 352 -25.30 -6.01 -2.58
C GLU A 352 -25.84 -5.08 -3.67
N SER A 353 -26.30 -5.62 -4.80
CA SER A 353 -26.98 -4.85 -5.85
C SER A 353 -28.31 -4.23 -5.41
N VAL A 354 -29.11 -4.93 -4.58
CA VAL A 354 -30.34 -4.36 -4.00
C VAL A 354 -30.02 -3.25 -3.00
N ARG A 355 -28.97 -3.40 -2.19
CA ARG A 355 -28.52 -2.37 -1.25
C ARG A 355 -28.01 -1.12 -1.97
N GLU A 356 -27.22 -1.27 -3.02
CA GLU A 356 -26.77 -0.16 -3.86
C GLU A 356 -27.94 0.54 -4.58
N ALA A 357 -28.97 -0.21 -5.01
CA ALA A 357 -30.18 0.37 -5.60
C ALA A 357 -31.03 1.15 -4.58
N ILE A 358 -31.03 0.73 -3.31
CA ILE A 358 -31.70 1.45 -2.22
C ILE A 358 -30.93 2.72 -1.85
N GLU A 359 -29.60 2.64 -1.73
CA GLU A 359 -28.73 3.79 -1.43
C GLU A 359 -28.75 4.83 -2.57
N ALA A 360 -28.85 4.39 -3.83
CA ALA A 360 -29.05 5.28 -4.98
C ALA A 360 -30.44 5.95 -4.99
N LYS A 361 -31.49 5.23 -4.55
CA LYS A 361 -32.85 5.81 -4.41
C LYS A 361 -32.94 6.78 -3.24
N SER A 362 -32.22 6.56 -2.14
CA SER A 362 -32.19 7.51 -1.03
C SER A 362 -31.43 8.79 -1.40
N ALA A 363 -30.29 8.67 -2.09
CA ALA A 363 -29.53 9.81 -2.58
C ALA A 363 -30.31 10.67 -3.59
N ASN A 364 -31.16 10.04 -4.42
CA ASN A 364 -31.98 10.77 -5.40
C ASN A 364 -33.23 11.42 -4.78
N LYS A 365 -33.68 10.98 -3.59
CA LYS A 365 -34.78 11.60 -2.85
C LYS A 365 -34.36 12.85 -2.08
N GLU A 366 -33.08 12.95 -1.70
CA GLU A 366 -32.51 14.14 -1.05
C GLU A 366 -32.13 15.25 -2.05
N ALA A 367 -32.17 14.97 -3.35
CA ALA A 367 -31.81 15.91 -4.42
C ALA A 367 -32.99 16.66 -5.07
N ILE A 368 -34.22 16.55 -4.54
CA ILE A 368 -35.38 17.32 -5.02
C ILE A 368 -35.64 18.50 -4.06
N PRO A 369 -35.23 19.74 -4.39
CA PRO A 369 -35.64 20.92 -3.64
C PRO A 369 -37.14 21.16 -3.83
N GLY A 370 -37.82 21.42 -2.72
CA GLY A 370 -39.26 21.64 -2.65
C GLY A 370 -39.70 22.81 -3.53
N TYR A 371 -40.68 22.54 -4.41
CA TYR A 371 -41.51 23.58 -4.99
C TYR A 371 -42.69 23.85 -4.06
N GLU A 372 -42.72 25.09 -3.61
CA GLU A 372 -43.62 25.72 -2.67
C GLU A 372 -45.06 25.80 -3.20
N TYR A 373 -46.02 25.47 -2.34
CA TYR A 373 -47.44 25.74 -2.54
C TYR A 373 -47.66 27.26 -2.58
N ARG A 374 -48.27 27.79 -3.64
CA ARG A 374 -48.85 29.13 -3.66
C ARG A 374 -50.36 29.04 -3.92
N SER A 375 -51.15 29.21 -2.87
CA SER A 375 -52.59 29.46 -2.92
C SER A 375 -52.87 30.89 -2.45
N ALA A 376 -53.41 31.73 -3.32
CA ALA A 376 -54.34 32.83 -3.01
C ALA A 376 -54.61 33.64 -4.29
N GLY A 377 -55.87 33.71 -4.71
CA GLY A 377 -56.36 34.46 -5.87
C GLY A 377 -57.51 33.74 -6.53
#